data_AF-A0A0A2LD98-F1
#
_entry.id   AF-A0A0A2LD98-F1
#
_cell.length_a   1.000
_cell.length_b   1.000
_cell.length_c   1.000
_cell.angle_alpha   90.00
_cell.angle_beta   90.00
_cell.angle_gamma   90.00
#
_symmetry.space_group_name_H-M   'P 1'
#
loop_
_entity.id
_entity.type
_entity.pdbx_description
1 polymer ?
#
loop_
_entity_poly.entity_id
_entity_poly.type
_entity_poly.pdbx_seq_one_letter_code
_entity_poly.pdbx_strand_id
1 'polypeptide(L)'
;MAGTEFKKTNVRAAQAVEEPGNRELITLKYFMIFGCEVIPRLLGFQQSEQKEDDMVPGGFVPYVVWEKVPGDSFDHIKFWLQPFGKREAIRDTFHRVSTRFLQFGFMPVMATPSKIIYDESSSQIYAHAVISK
;
A
#
# COMPACT_ATOMS: atom_id res chain seq x y z
N MET A 1 11.49 15.35 16.88
CA MET A 1 11.06 14.44 17.95
C MET A 1 11.91 13.18 17.83
N ALA A 2 12.54 12.72 18.91
CA ALA A 2 13.27 11.44 18.91
C ALA A 2 12.32 10.34 19.42
N GLY A 3 12.31 9.18 18.77
CA GLY A 3 11.45 8.06 19.19
C GLY A 3 12.01 7.33 20.42
N THR A 4 11.39 6.19 20.78
CA THR A 4 11.84 5.39 21.93
C THR A 4 12.76 4.23 21.56
N GLU A 5 13.20 4.11 20.32
CA GLU A 5 13.96 2.98 19.78
C GLU A 5 15.24 2.68 20.60
N PHE A 6 15.89 3.72 21.14
CA PHE A 6 17.08 3.63 21.98
C PHE A 6 16.79 3.68 23.50
N LYS A 7 15.52 3.64 23.90
CA LYS A 7 15.13 3.61 25.32
C LYS A 7 15.15 2.18 25.86
N LYS A 8 15.01 2.05 27.18
CA LYS A 8 14.89 0.75 27.86
C LYS A 8 13.69 -0.03 27.34
N THR A 9 13.77 -1.35 27.39
CA THR A 9 12.76 -2.31 26.95
C THR A 9 11.35 -1.97 27.44
N ASN A 10 11.18 -1.65 28.73
CA ASN A 10 9.88 -1.29 29.30
C ASN A 10 9.27 -0.01 28.69
N VAL A 11 10.10 0.95 28.27
CA VAL A 11 9.65 2.18 27.60
C VAL A 11 9.21 1.88 26.17
N ARG A 12 9.88 0.95 25.48
CA ARG A 12 9.50 0.50 24.13
C ARG A 12 8.22 -0.33 24.16
N ALA A 13 8.12 -1.26 25.10
CA ALA A 13 6.97 -2.14 25.28
C ALA A 13 5.67 -1.36 25.54
N ALA A 14 5.76 -0.18 26.19
CA ALA A 14 4.62 0.70 26.40
C ALA A 14 3.97 1.25 25.10
N GLN A 15 4.62 1.09 23.93
CA GLN A 15 4.00 1.40 22.64
C GLN A 15 3.16 0.24 22.07
N ALA A 16 3.28 -0.97 22.61
CA ALA A 16 2.50 -2.11 22.16
C ALA A 16 1.01 -1.89 22.45
N VAL A 17 0.17 -2.41 21.55
CA VAL A 17 -1.29 -2.43 21.69
C VAL A 17 -1.76 -3.87 21.65
N GLU A 18 -2.79 -4.21 22.44
CA GLU A 18 -3.29 -5.57 22.60
C GLU A 18 -3.77 -6.18 21.26
N GLU A 19 -4.45 -5.39 20.43
CA GLU A 19 -4.85 -5.79 19.09
C GLU A 19 -4.53 -4.71 18.06
N PRO A 20 -3.58 -4.94 17.13
CA PRO A 20 -3.30 -4.00 16.07
C PRO A 20 -4.43 -4.03 15.04
N GLY A 21 -5.29 -3.02 15.06
CA GLY A 21 -6.28 -2.78 14.02
C GLY A 21 -5.60 -2.44 12.68
N ASN A 22 -5.14 -3.45 11.94
CA ASN A 22 -4.46 -3.25 10.66
C ASN A 22 -5.46 -2.91 9.56
N ARG A 23 -5.78 -1.62 9.43
CA ARG A 23 -6.73 -1.08 8.46
C ARG A 23 -6.34 -1.40 7.02
N GLU A 24 -5.05 -1.42 6.71
CA GLU A 24 -4.54 -1.74 5.38
C GLU A 24 -4.86 -3.19 5.02
N LEU A 25 -4.60 -4.13 5.93
CA LEU A 25 -4.96 -5.53 5.74
C LEU A 25 -6.46 -5.74 5.58
N ILE A 26 -7.28 -5.09 6.40
CA ILE A 26 -8.75 -5.15 6.29
C ILE A 26 -9.18 -4.70 4.89
N THR A 27 -8.57 -3.62 4.40
CA THR A 27 -8.85 -3.06 3.07
C THR A 27 -8.40 -4.00 1.95
N LEU A 28 -7.20 -4.59 2.04
CA LEU A 28 -6.71 -5.58 1.08
C LEU A 28 -7.58 -6.84 1.03
N LYS A 29 -8.03 -7.34 2.20
CA LYS A 29 -8.99 -8.45 2.28
C LYS A 29 -10.32 -8.08 1.64
N TYR A 30 -10.82 -6.86 1.86
CA TYR A 30 -12.04 -6.39 1.24
C TYR A 30 -11.93 -6.37 -0.29
N PHE A 31 -10.87 -5.77 -0.84
CA PHE A 31 -10.64 -5.77 -2.29
C PHE A 31 -10.54 -7.16 -2.89
N MET A 32 -9.91 -8.10 -2.19
CA MET A 32 -9.83 -9.50 -2.61
C MET A 32 -11.22 -10.16 -2.64
N ILE A 33 -12.02 -10.02 -1.57
CA ILE A 33 -13.36 -10.63 -1.47
C ILE A 33 -14.30 -10.10 -2.56
N PHE A 34 -14.22 -8.79 -2.84
CA PHE A 34 -15.11 -8.14 -3.81
C PHE A 34 -14.51 -8.01 -5.22
N GLY A 35 -13.35 -8.63 -5.49
CA GLY A 35 -12.76 -8.72 -6.82
C GLY A 35 -12.34 -7.39 -7.45
N CYS A 36 -11.65 -6.52 -6.70
CA CYS A 36 -11.11 -5.28 -7.23
C CYS A 36 -9.89 -5.56 -8.13
N GLU A 37 -10.09 -5.62 -9.44
CA GLU A 37 -9.06 -5.97 -10.44
C GLU A 37 -7.94 -4.93 -10.61
N VAL A 38 -8.13 -3.72 -10.09
CA VAL A 38 -7.16 -2.62 -10.23
C VAL A 38 -6.16 -2.54 -9.06
N ILE A 39 -6.25 -3.49 -8.13
CA ILE A 39 -5.34 -3.65 -6.98
C ILE A 39 -4.67 -5.03 -7.09
N PRO A 40 -3.35 -5.13 -6.90
CA PRO A 40 -2.68 -6.43 -6.82
C PRO A 40 -3.34 -7.34 -5.77
N ARG A 41 -3.58 -8.61 -6.12
CA ARG A 41 -4.29 -9.52 -5.21
C ARG A 41 -3.49 -9.79 -3.95
N LEU A 42 -4.18 -9.82 -2.81
CA LEU A 42 -3.60 -10.34 -1.56
C LEU A 42 -3.38 -11.86 -1.71
N LEU A 43 -2.16 -12.32 -1.48
CA LEU A 43 -1.78 -13.74 -1.56
C LEU A 43 -1.65 -14.37 -0.17
N GLY A 44 -1.25 -13.58 0.82
CA GLY A 44 -1.07 -14.09 2.17
C GLY A 44 -0.90 -12.97 3.20
N PHE A 45 -1.19 -13.30 4.45
CA PHE A 45 -0.97 -12.44 5.60
C PHE A 45 -0.52 -13.26 6.80
N GLN A 46 0.46 -12.75 7.53
CA GLN A 46 0.90 -13.28 8.81
C GLN A 46 1.14 -12.12 9.79
N GLN A 47 0.92 -12.35 11.07
CA GLN A 47 1.32 -11.44 12.13
C GLN A 47 2.26 -12.18 13.09
N SER A 48 3.39 -11.57 13.42
CA SER A 48 4.27 -12.07 14.49
C SER A 48 4.27 -11.12 15.66
N GLU A 49 4.39 -11.67 16.87
CA GLU A 49 4.67 -10.88 18.07
C GLU A 49 6.16 -10.52 18.11
N GLN A 50 6.47 -9.31 18.59
CA GLN A 50 7.81 -8.78 18.77
C GLN A 50 8.40 -9.21 20.13
N LYS A 51 9.66 -9.65 20.11
CA LYS A 51 10.40 -10.12 21.27
C LYS A 51 10.94 -8.96 22.10
N GLU A 52 11.52 -9.28 23.26
CA GLU A 52 12.12 -8.31 24.20
C GLU A 52 13.24 -7.46 23.60
N ASP A 53 13.98 -7.99 22.64
CA ASP A 53 15.07 -7.32 21.94
C ASP A 53 14.62 -6.48 20.74
N ASP A 54 13.38 -6.66 20.28
CA ASP A 54 12.82 -5.94 19.14
C ASP A 54 12.45 -4.47 19.46
N MET A 55 12.05 -3.73 18.42
CA MET A 55 11.75 -2.29 18.51
C MET A 55 10.58 -1.99 19.44
N VAL A 56 9.54 -2.83 19.44
CA VAL A 56 8.36 -2.69 20.29
C VAL A 56 8.02 -4.05 20.90
N PRO A 57 8.67 -4.45 22.02
CA PRO A 57 8.39 -5.72 22.70
C PRO A 57 6.93 -5.89 23.08
N GLY A 58 6.37 -7.09 22.85
CA GLY A 58 4.95 -7.38 23.03
C GLY A 58 4.03 -6.73 21.97
N GLY A 59 4.61 -5.94 21.05
CA GLY A 59 3.92 -5.45 19.86
C GLY A 59 3.89 -6.49 18.75
N PHE A 60 3.49 -6.08 17.54
CA PHE A 60 3.34 -6.99 16.41
C PHE A 60 4.00 -6.46 15.12
N VAL A 61 4.43 -7.38 14.26
CA VAL A 61 4.87 -7.10 12.89
C VAL A 61 3.90 -7.79 11.91
N PRO A 62 3.15 -7.04 11.10
CA PRO A 62 2.34 -7.61 10.03
C PRO A 62 3.19 -7.86 8.78
N TYR A 63 3.09 -9.07 8.23
CA TYR A 63 3.64 -9.46 6.93
C TYR A 63 2.50 -9.60 5.95
N VAL A 64 2.56 -8.84 4.85
CA VAL A 64 1.58 -8.88 3.77
C VAL A 64 2.30 -9.33 2.51
N VAL A 65 1.75 -10.33 1.83
CA VAL A 65 2.23 -10.80 0.53
C VAL A 65 1.14 -10.54 -0.50
N TRP A 66 1.47 -9.82 -1.56
CA TRP A 66 0.57 -9.55 -2.67
C TRP A 66 1.18 -9.98 -4.01
N GLU A 67 0.33 -10.03 -5.02
CA GLU A 67 0.68 -10.40 -6.38
C GLU A 67 1.70 -9.43 -6.99
N LYS A 68 2.79 -9.99 -7.54
CA LYS A 68 3.71 -9.22 -8.36
C LYS A 68 3.09 -9.03 -9.75
N VAL A 69 2.45 -7.89 -9.96
CA VAL A 69 1.94 -7.48 -11.28
C VAL A 69 3.08 -6.95 -12.18
N PRO A 70 2.92 -6.99 -13.52
CA PRO A 70 3.85 -6.34 -14.43
C PRO A 70 3.93 -4.82 -14.21
N GLY A 71 5.05 -4.23 -14.60
CA GLY A 71 5.31 -2.79 -14.50
C GLY A 71 6.17 -2.38 -13.31
N ASP A 72 6.44 -1.08 -13.27
CA ASP A 72 7.31 -0.46 -12.26
C ASP A 72 6.55 0.60 -11.47
N SER A 73 7.13 1.01 -10.33
CA SER A 73 6.65 2.19 -9.60
C SER A 73 6.63 3.39 -10.55
N PHE A 74 5.49 4.09 -10.59
CA PHE A 74 5.30 5.21 -11.51
C PHE A 74 6.31 6.33 -11.24
N ASP A 75 7.04 6.69 -12.29
CA ASP A 75 8.06 7.72 -12.26
C ASP A 75 7.50 9.02 -12.87
N HIS A 76 7.24 9.99 -12.00
CA HIS A 76 6.71 11.29 -12.39
C HIS A 76 7.66 12.07 -13.33
N ILE A 77 8.99 11.88 -13.22
CA ILE A 77 9.96 12.55 -14.10
C ILE A 77 9.84 11.96 -15.50
N LYS A 78 9.86 10.62 -15.62
CA LYS A 78 9.67 9.93 -16.90
C LYS A 78 8.34 10.29 -17.55
N PHE A 79 7.28 10.44 -16.75
CA PHE A 79 5.97 10.84 -17.23
C PHE A 79 5.99 12.21 -17.91
N TRP A 80 6.59 13.24 -17.28
CA TRP A 80 6.62 14.59 -17.86
C TRP A 80 7.49 14.70 -19.11
N LEU A 81 8.47 13.81 -19.27
CA LEU A 81 9.28 13.70 -20.49
C LEU A 81 8.53 13.07 -21.67
N GLN A 82 7.37 12.44 -21.45
CA GLN A 82 6.59 11.86 -22.54
C GLN A 82 5.85 12.92 -23.38
N PRO A 83 5.63 12.65 -24.68
CA PRO A 83 4.76 13.48 -25.51
C PRO A 83 3.37 13.68 -24.91
N PHE A 84 2.74 14.82 -25.20
CA PHE A 84 1.42 15.17 -24.65
C PHE A 84 0.39 14.05 -24.81
N GLY A 85 0.24 13.47 -26.01
CA GLY A 85 -0.74 12.41 -26.26
C GLY A 85 -0.52 11.16 -25.41
N LYS A 86 0.74 10.78 -25.14
CA LYS A 86 1.04 9.65 -24.25
C LYS A 86 0.73 9.99 -22.78
N ARG A 87 0.98 11.23 -22.35
CA ARG A 87 0.58 11.70 -21.02
C ARG A 87 -0.92 11.67 -20.82
N GLU A 88 -1.70 12.08 -21.83
CA GLU A 88 -3.16 12.01 -21.77
C GLU A 88 -3.66 10.56 -21.68
N ALA A 89 -3.14 9.65 -22.51
CA ALA A 89 -3.52 8.24 -22.44
C ALA A 89 -3.24 7.60 -21.06
N ILE A 90 -2.13 7.97 -20.43
CA ILE A 90 -1.79 7.55 -19.07
C ILE A 90 -2.80 8.13 -18.06
N ARG A 91 -3.15 9.42 -18.17
CA ARG A 91 -4.13 10.07 -17.30
C ARG A 91 -5.52 9.44 -17.43
N ASP A 92 -5.95 9.13 -18.64
CA ASP A 92 -7.24 8.48 -18.90
C ASP A 92 -7.31 7.09 -18.27
N THR A 93 -6.22 6.33 -18.39
CA THR A 93 -6.11 5.01 -17.74
C THR A 93 -6.12 5.15 -16.22
N PHE A 94 -5.36 6.10 -15.68
CA PHE A 94 -5.36 6.37 -14.24
C PHE A 94 -6.73 6.79 -13.74
N HIS A 95 -7.45 7.64 -14.48
CA HIS A 95 -8.81 8.08 -14.14
C HIS A 95 -9.80 6.92 -14.08
N ARG A 96 -9.72 5.97 -15.04
CA ARG A 96 -10.53 4.74 -15.02
C ARG A 96 -10.21 3.87 -13.80
N VAL A 97 -8.92 3.67 -13.52
CA VAL A 97 -8.46 2.89 -12.37
C VAL A 97 -8.87 3.51 -11.05
N SER A 98 -8.64 4.82 -10.87
CA SER A 98 -8.99 5.54 -9.65
C SER A 98 -10.50 5.57 -9.42
N THR A 99 -11.29 5.78 -10.48
CA THR A 99 -12.76 5.71 -10.40
C THR A 99 -13.22 4.32 -9.95
N ARG A 100 -12.66 3.25 -10.53
CA ARG A 100 -13.00 1.88 -10.13
C ARG A 100 -12.61 1.61 -8.68
N PHE A 101 -11.42 2.03 -8.27
CA PHE A 101 -10.96 1.91 -6.90
C PHE A 101 -11.87 2.65 -5.90
N LEU A 102 -12.26 3.90 -6.21
CA LEU A 102 -13.11 4.72 -5.35
C LEU A 102 -14.53 4.14 -5.17
N GLN A 103 -15.05 3.38 -6.15
CA GLN A 103 -16.34 2.69 -6.04
C GLN A 103 -16.40 1.69 -4.87
N PHE A 104 -15.25 1.21 -4.39
CA PHE A 104 -15.19 0.31 -3.22
C PHE A 104 -15.22 1.07 -1.88
N GLY A 105 -15.29 2.41 -1.88
CA GLY A 105 -15.48 3.21 -0.67
C GLY A 105 -14.21 3.51 0.14
N PHE A 106 -13.04 3.33 -0.48
CA PHE A 106 -11.73 3.60 0.13
C PHE A 106 -11.02 4.74 -0.60
N MET A 107 -10.18 5.49 0.12
CA MET A 107 -9.30 6.52 -0.44
C MET A 107 -7.85 6.28 0.00
N PRO A 108 -6.84 6.58 -0.83
CA PRO A 108 -5.46 6.49 -0.41
C PRO A 108 -5.14 7.64 0.57
N VAL A 109 -4.47 7.32 1.68
CA VAL A 109 -4.02 8.34 2.66
C VAL A 109 -2.87 9.17 2.09
N MET A 110 -2.00 8.53 1.30
CA MET A 110 -0.90 9.19 0.59
C MET A 110 -0.99 8.87 -0.89
N ALA A 111 -1.64 9.76 -1.65
CA ALA A 111 -1.78 9.65 -3.09
C ALA A 111 -0.48 10.11 -3.82
N THR A 112 0.63 9.41 -3.58
CA THR A 112 1.90 9.71 -4.27
C THR A 112 2.06 8.89 -5.53
N PRO A 113 2.83 9.37 -6.54
CA PRO A 113 3.14 8.58 -7.73
C PRO A 113 3.73 7.20 -7.43
N SER A 114 4.54 7.09 -6.37
CA SER A 114 5.10 5.81 -5.91
C SER A 114 4.09 4.77 -5.42
N LYS A 115 2.80 5.14 -5.30
CA LYS A 115 1.68 4.23 -5.01
C LYS A 115 0.95 3.78 -6.27
N ILE A 116 1.55 3.99 -7.44
CA ILE A 116 1.02 3.55 -8.72
C ILE A 116 2.04 2.61 -9.33
N ILE A 117 1.59 1.46 -9.83
CA ILE A 117 2.39 0.57 -10.66
C ILE A 117 1.92 0.76 -12.08
N TYR A 118 2.84 1.06 -12.99
CA TYR A 118 2.54 1.27 -14.40
C TYR A 118 3.35 0.32 -15.25
N ASP A 119 2.65 -0.46 -16.06
CA ASP A 119 3.22 -1.31 -17.08
C ASP A 119 3.21 -0.58 -18.42
N GLU A 120 4.38 -0.11 -18.86
CA GLU A 120 4.52 0.58 -20.13
C GLU A 120 4.13 -0.30 -21.33
N SER A 121 4.30 -1.62 -21.23
CA SER A 121 4.08 -2.54 -22.35
C SER A 121 2.59 -2.74 -22.65
N SER A 122 1.77 -2.89 -21.61
CA SER A 122 0.31 -3.03 -21.72
C SER A 122 -0.44 -1.72 -21.55
N SER A 123 0.24 -0.65 -21.14
CA SER A 123 -0.36 0.60 -20.66
C SER A 123 -1.33 0.40 -19.48
N GLN A 124 -1.17 -0.68 -18.71
CA GLN A 124 -2.00 -0.97 -17.56
C GLN A 124 -1.48 -0.25 -16.31
N ILE A 125 -2.41 0.21 -15.49
CA ILE A 125 -2.12 0.80 -14.18
C ILE A 125 -2.75 -0.04 -13.09
N TYR A 126 -2.00 -0.23 -12.01
CA TYR A 126 -2.49 -0.79 -10.75
C TYR A 126 -2.22 0.21 -9.62
N ALA A 127 -3.16 0.33 -8.70
CA ALA A 127 -2.93 1.09 -7.47
C ALA A 127 -2.27 0.20 -6.42
N HIS A 128 -1.18 0.69 -5.84
CA HIS A 128 -0.51 0.08 -4.71
C HIS A 128 -1.13 0.65 -3.43
N ALA A 129 -1.89 -0.18 -2.72
CA ALA A 129 -2.61 0.23 -1.54
C ALA A 129 -1.66 0.59 -0.38
N VAL A 130 -1.86 1.76 0.22
CA VAL A 130 -1.57 2.05 1.63
C VAL A 130 -2.77 2.87 2.10
N ILE A 131 -3.67 2.29 2.91
CA ILE A 131 -4.99 2.88 3.18
C ILE A 131 -5.36 2.84 4.67
N SER A 132 -5.85 3.98 5.16
CA SER A 132 -6.86 4.12 6.21
C SER A 132 -7.97 5.09 5.77
N LYS A 133 -9.17 4.96 6.37
CA LYS A 133 -10.06 6.11 6.63
C LYS A 133 -9.53 6.93 7.80
#